data_AF-A0A164IFX0-F1
#
_entry.id   AF-A0A164IFX0-F1
#
_cell.length_a   1.000
_cell.length_b   1.000
_cell.length_c   1.000
_cell.angle_alpha   90.00
_cell.angle_beta   90.00
_cell.angle_gamma   90.00
#
_symmetry.space_group_name_H-M   'P 1'
#
loop_
_entity.id
_entity.type
_entity.pdbx_description
1 polymer ?
#
loop_
_entity_poly.entity_id
_entity_poly.type
_entity_poly.pdbx_seq_one_letter_code
_entity_poly.pdbx_strand_id
1 'polypeptide(L)'
;TVTATSDALVRRASFKVTGAKLQAQLLPATLRAGDLGAVEYTLTDVNLSPMVGVAVAVGGSQGAAVACVGSATPSEAVTDSKGKYTYCYKATGSGPTEISAMAGGTSVKSTVQIDATVSDVPAATPIGSATFTASPAVVAVNLVGSSENRVELRLLFRSDKNEPIPNVRARIGLGGNNSGTDGSISSGNDKIIISDATGI
;
A
#
# COMPACT_ATOMS: atom_id res chain seq x y z
N THR A 1 37.21 11.47 -0.68
CA THR A 1 38.32 11.87 -1.57
C THR A 1 39.29 12.71 -0.79
N VAL A 2 40.57 12.41 -0.84
CA VAL A 2 41.62 13.24 -0.21
C VAL A 2 42.29 14.06 -1.30
N THR A 3 42.48 15.36 -1.05
CA THR A 3 43.22 16.26 -1.92
C THR A 3 44.53 16.62 -1.22
N ALA A 4 45.66 16.28 -1.84
CA ALA A 4 46.97 16.72 -1.42
C ALA A 4 47.43 17.87 -2.34
N THR A 5 47.85 18.97 -1.73
CA THR A 5 48.38 20.16 -2.40
C THR A 5 49.81 20.42 -1.98
N SER A 6 50.70 20.62 -2.96
CA SER A 6 52.05 21.14 -2.77
C SER A 6 52.26 22.26 -3.80
N ASP A 7 52.17 23.51 -3.35
CA ASP A 7 52.12 24.70 -4.20
C ASP A 7 51.07 24.57 -5.33
N ALA A 8 51.50 24.56 -6.59
CA ALA A 8 50.61 24.39 -7.74
C ALA A 8 50.21 22.92 -8.01
N LEU A 9 50.85 21.95 -7.36
CA LEU A 9 50.60 20.53 -7.60
C LEU A 9 49.42 20.03 -6.77
N VAL A 10 48.31 19.72 -7.46
CA VAL A 10 47.11 19.11 -6.85
C VAL A 10 47.04 17.64 -7.23
N ARG A 11 47.04 16.74 -6.25
CA ARG A 11 46.78 15.29 -6.44
C ARG A 11 45.53 14.90 -5.67
N ARG A 12 44.65 14.14 -6.33
CA ARG A 12 43.42 13.59 -5.72
C ARG A 12 43.48 12.08 -5.70
N ALA A 13 43.08 11.50 -4.58
CA ALA A 13 42.90 10.05 -4.42
C ALA A 13 41.55 9.75 -3.76
N SER A 14 40.91 8.67 -4.20
CA SER A 14 39.65 8.19 -3.64
C SER A 14 39.89 6.89 -2.87
N PHE A 15 39.35 6.84 -1.66
CA PHE A 15 39.41 5.65 -0.80
C PHE A 15 37.98 5.19 -0.55
N LYS A 16 37.75 3.87 -0.62
CA LYS A 16 36.50 3.26 -0.18
C LYS A 16 36.66 2.88 1.29
N VAL A 17 35.79 3.40 2.15
CA VAL A 17 35.72 2.94 3.54
C VAL A 17 34.95 1.62 3.55
N THR A 18 35.65 0.52 3.80
CA THR A 18 35.02 -0.79 4.01
C THR A 18 34.50 -0.88 5.44
N GLY A 19 33.27 -1.38 5.62
CA GLY A 19 32.61 -1.48 6.93
C GLY A 19 31.50 -0.47 7.18
N ALA A 20 31.34 0.54 6.32
CA ALA A 20 30.23 1.49 6.39
C ALA A 20 28.89 0.82 6.02
N LYS A 21 27.87 1.05 6.84
CA LYS A 21 26.50 0.58 6.64
C LYS A 21 25.55 1.77 6.57
N LEU A 22 24.85 1.89 5.45
CA LEU A 22 23.83 2.90 5.21
C LEU A 22 22.46 2.24 5.23
N GLN A 23 21.55 2.80 6.02
CA GLN A 23 20.16 2.36 6.13
C GLN A 23 19.23 3.50 5.72
N ALA A 24 18.07 3.17 5.17
CA ALA A 24 17.05 4.11 4.76
C ALA A 24 15.71 3.71 5.40
N GLN A 25 15.00 4.70 5.94
CA GLN A 25 13.64 4.55 6.46
C GLN A 25 12.75 5.59 5.77
N LEU A 26 11.67 5.13 5.16
CA LEU A 26 10.69 5.99 4.50
C LEU A 26 9.70 6.56 5.52
N LEU A 27 9.37 7.85 5.39
CA LEU A 27 8.39 8.56 6.21
C LEU A 27 7.51 9.44 5.31
N PRO A 28 6.30 9.01 4.93
CA PRO A 28 5.76 7.64 4.94
C PRO A 28 6.22 6.80 3.72
N ALA A 29 5.92 5.50 3.72
CA ALA A 29 6.23 4.60 2.59
C ALA A 29 5.21 4.64 1.43
N THR A 30 4.05 5.28 1.65
CA THR A 30 3.00 5.49 0.64
C THR A 30 2.56 6.96 0.67
N LEU A 31 2.46 7.59 -0.50
CA LEU A 31 2.18 9.01 -0.70
C LEU A 31 1.23 9.23 -1.88
N ARG A 32 0.56 10.38 -1.94
CA ARG A 32 -0.08 10.87 -3.16
C ARG A 32 0.87 11.78 -3.93
N ALA A 33 0.66 11.96 -5.24
CA ALA A 33 1.42 12.95 -5.99
C ALA A 33 1.13 14.36 -5.44
N GLY A 34 2.19 15.12 -5.23
CA GLY A 34 2.17 16.46 -4.64
C GLY A 34 2.36 16.49 -3.13
N ASP A 35 2.25 15.35 -2.43
CA ASP A 35 2.51 15.26 -0.99
C ASP A 35 4.01 15.45 -0.68
N LEU A 36 4.30 15.84 0.56
CA LEU A 36 5.67 15.86 1.08
C LEU A 36 6.04 14.48 1.63
N GLY A 37 7.14 13.93 1.11
CA GLY A 37 7.76 12.71 1.60
C GLY A 37 9.11 12.98 2.24
N ALA A 38 9.52 12.10 3.16
CA ALA A 38 10.86 12.12 3.72
C ALA A 38 11.49 10.72 3.74
N VAL A 39 12.82 10.68 3.69
CA VAL A 39 13.63 9.48 3.92
C VAL A 39 14.66 9.82 4.98
N GLU A 40 14.63 9.10 6.10
CA GLU A 40 15.69 9.18 7.11
C GLU A 40 16.77 8.17 6.76
N TYR A 41 17.99 8.66 6.58
CA TYR A 41 19.18 7.86 6.38
C TYR A 41 19.97 7.78 7.69
N THR A 42 20.51 6.60 7.99
CA THR A 42 21.44 6.39 9.11
C THR A 42 22.71 5.73 8.58
N LEU A 43 23.85 6.38 8.78
CA LEU A 43 25.17 5.89 8.39
C LEU A 43 25.99 5.52 9.64
N THR A 44 26.43 4.26 9.68
CA THR A 44 27.24 3.73 10.77
C THR A 44 28.47 3.01 10.23
N ASP A 45 29.51 2.88 11.06
CA ASP A 45 30.67 2.05 10.77
C ASP A 45 30.43 0.57 11.12
N VAL A 46 31.49 -0.25 11.02
CA VAL A 46 31.43 -1.70 11.29
C VAL A 46 31.07 -2.01 12.75
N ASN A 47 31.31 -1.09 13.67
CA ASN A 47 31.02 -1.21 15.10
C ASN A 47 29.68 -0.56 15.46
N LEU A 48 28.84 -0.22 14.47
CA LEU A 48 27.58 0.50 14.64
C LEU A 48 27.75 1.91 15.22
N SER A 49 28.96 2.49 15.17
CA SER A 49 29.20 3.87 15.60
C SER A 49 28.76 4.85 14.53
N PRO A 50 28.15 6.01 14.89
CA PRO A 50 27.65 6.98 13.93
C PRO A 50 28.80 7.61 13.14
N MET A 51 28.68 7.63 11.82
CA MET A 51 29.62 8.34 10.95
C MET A 51 29.13 9.77 10.73
N VAL A 52 29.73 10.73 11.44
CA VAL A 52 29.33 12.14 11.47
C VAL A 52 29.97 12.94 10.34
N GLY A 53 29.25 13.92 9.78
CA GLY A 53 29.78 14.87 8.79
C GLY A 53 30.04 14.26 7.41
N VAL A 54 29.45 13.11 7.11
CA VAL A 54 29.63 12.41 5.83
C VAL A 54 28.54 12.87 4.87
N ALA A 55 28.95 13.29 3.66
CA ALA A 55 28.03 13.67 2.61
C ALA A 55 27.16 12.48 2.14
N VAL A 56 25.87 12.74 1.97
CA VAL A 56 24.86 11.81 1.47
C VAL A 56 24.33 12.32 0.14
N ALA A 57 24.60 11.59 -0.94
CA ALA A 57 24.05 11.88 -2.25
C ALA A 57 22.76 11.07 -2.45
N VAL A 58 21.62 11.72 -2.66
CA VAL A 58 20.33 11.08 -2.90
C VAL A 58 19.89 11.32 -4.34
N GLY A 59 19.41 10.27 -5.01
CA GLY A 59 18.89 10.33 -6.38
C GLY A 59 17.72 9.37 -6.58
N GLY A 60 16.96 9.58 -7.66
CA GLY A 60 15.78 8.78 -7.99
C GLY A 60 14.75 9.61 -8.76
N SER A 61 13.56 9.03 -8.97
CA SER A 61 12.45 9.66 -9.69
C SER A 61 11.27 10.06 -8.79
N GLN A 62 11.50 10.15 -7.48
CA GLN A 62 10.52 10.51 -6.46
C GLN A 62 10.00 11.95 -6.54
N GLY A 63 10.66 12.80 -7.31
CA GLY A 63 10.33 14.21 -7.48
C GLY A 63 11.38 15.15 -6.91
N ALA A 64 11.08 16.45 -6.94
CA ALA A 64 12.04 17.48 -6.59
C ALA A 64 12.37 17.46 -5.08
N ALA A 65 13.67 17.56 -4.77
CA ALA A 65 14.13 17.75 -3.40
C ALA A 65 13.61 19.08 -2.85
N VAL A 66 13.17 19.08 -1.60
CA VAL A 66 12.70 20.27 -0.89
C VAL A 66 13.37 20.39 0.48
N ALA A 67 13.37 21.59 1.05
CA ALA A 67 13.85 21.76 2.42
C ALA A 67 12.95 20.99 3.39
N CYS A 68 13.55 20.20 4.28
CA CYS A 68 12.81 19.63 5.40
C CYS A 68 12.45 20.75 6.40
N VAL A 69 11.28 20.63 7.04
CA VAL A 69 10.90 21.55 8.12
C VAL A 69 11.96 21.45 9.23
N GLY A 70 12.66 22.56 9.49
CA GLY A 70 13.72 22.63 10.50
C GLY A 70 15.09 22.10 10.07
N SER A 71 15.35 21.86 8.79
CA SER A 71 16.68 21.45 8.29
C SER A 71 17.16 22.29 7.10
N ALA A 72 18.48 22.31 6.89
CA ALA A 72 19.13 23.04 5.81
C ALA A 72 18.84 22.43 4.44
N THR A 73 19.05 23.22 3.38
CA THR A 73 18.75 22.84 1.99
C THR A 73 19.55 21.60 1.53
N PRO A 74 18.96 20.74 0.68
CA PRO A 74 19.50 19.42 0.31
C PRO A 74 20.79 19.44 -0.53
N SER A 75 21.36 20.61 -0.87
CA SER A 75 22.46 20.73 -1.82
C SER A 75 23.79 20.14 -1.35
N GLU A 76 24.04 20.04 -0.03
CA GLU A 76 25.16 19.26 0.53
C GLU A 76 24.75 18.68 1.89
N ALA A 77 23.93 17.64 1.82
CA ALA A 77 23.45 16.88 2.95
C ALA A 77 24.56 16.11 3.66
N VAL A 78 24.96 16.51 4.86
CA VAL A 78 25.88 15.75 5.70
C VAL A 78 25.15 15.08 6.85
N THR A 79 25.67 13.95 7.32
CA THR A 79 25.16 13.27 8.51
C THR A 79 25.42 14.07 9.80
N ASP A 80 24.45 14.06 10.71
CA ASP A 80 24.53 14.74 12.00
C ASP A 80 25.40 13.97 13.02
N SER A 81 25.43 14.44 14.27
CA SER A 81 26.17 13.81 15.38
C SER A 81 25.71 12.39 15.73
N LYS A 82 24.56 11.95 15.22
CA LYS A 82 24.01 10.59 15.35
C LYS A 82 24.16 9.79 14.05
N GLY A 83 24.89 10.31 13.07
CA GLY A 83 25.06 9.66 11.76
C GLY A 83 23.79 9.73 10.90
N LYS A 84 22.83 10.59 11.24
CA LYS A 84 21.54 10.68 10.56
C LYS A 84 21.49 11.81 9.55
N TYR A 85 20.72 11.62 8.50
CA TYR A 85 20.37 12.66 7.55
C TYR A 85 18.94 12.45 7.04
N THR A 86 18.11 13.49 7.07
CA THR A 86 16.74 13.43 6.56
C THR A 86 16.65 14.15 5.21
N TYR A 87 16.27 13.40 4.18
CA TYR A 87 15.99 13.92 2.84
C TYR A 87 14.50 14.13 2.66
N CYS A 88 14.07 15.34 2.29
CA CYS A 88 12.67 15.63 1.98
C CYS A 88 12.48 15.91 0.49
N TYR A 89 11.34 15.51 -0.04
CA TYR A 89 10.98 15.69 -1.44
C TYR A 89 9.48 15.92 -1.59
N LYS A 90 9.11 16.53 -2.72
CA LYS A 90 7.72 16.59 -3.15
C LYS A 90 7.45 15.45 -4.12
N ALA A 91 6.55 14.54 -3.75
CA ALA A 91 6.25 13.32 -4.50
C ALA A 91 5.70 13.64 -5.89
N THR A 92 6.21 12.99 -6.93
CA THR A 92 5.70 13.09 -8.31
C THR A 92 5.64 11.72 -8.99
N GLY A 93 4.71 11.54 -9.92
CA GLY A 93 4.55 10.28 -10.65
C GLY A 93 3.56 9.33 -9.98
N SER A 94 3.59 8.05 -10.38
CA SER A 94 2.73 7.01 -9.81
C SER A 94 3.41 5.64 -9.80
N GLY A 95 2.97 4.78 -8.89
CA GLY A 95 3.48 3.42 -8.68
C GLY A 95 4.75 3.33 -7.80
N PRO A 96 5.40 2.15 -7.80
CA PRO A 96 6.64 1.91 -7.08
C PRO A 96 7.75 2.81 -7.62
N THR A 97 8.25 3.70 -6.76
CA THR A 97 9.28 4.69 -7.12
C THR A 97 10.53 4.46 -6.28
N GLU A 98 11.66 4.20 -6.96
CA GLU A 98 12.94 3.95 -6.30
C GLU A 98 13.64 5.26 -5.90
N ILE A 99 14.13 5.30 -4.67
CA ILE A 99 15.02 6.32 -4.12
C ILE A 99 16.32 5.63 -3.72
N SER A 100 17.41 6.08 -4.32
CA SER A 100 18.76 5.60 -4.05
C SER A 100 19.56 6.65 -3.28
N ALA A 101 20.38 6.21 -2.33
CA ALA A 101 21.31 7.09 -1.64
C ALA A 101 22.69 6.47 -1.54
N MET A 102 23.72 7.30 -1.58
CA MET A 102 25.13 6.92 -1.45
C MET A 102 25.80 7.77 -0.38
N ALA A 103 26.49 7.12 0.56
CA ALA A 103 27.27 7.77 1.61
C ALA A 103 28.37 6.83 2.10
N GLY A 104 29.52 7.37 2.51
CA GLY A 104 30.62 6.55 3.07
C GLY A 104 31.16 5.45 2.15
N GLY A 105 30.92 5.53 0.83
CA GLY A 105 31.31 4.50 -0.14
C GLY A 105 30.37 3.29 -0.23
N THR A 106 29.19 3.36 0.38
CA THR A 106 28.10 2.38 0.28
C THR A 106 26.83 3.02 -0.29
N SER A 107 25.90 2.19 -0.77
CA SER A 107 24.63 2.62 -1.37
C SER A 107 23.45 1.84 -0.82
N VAL A 108 22.31 2.50 -0.66
CA VAL A 108 21.03 1.88 -0.28
C VAL A 108 19.95 2.28 -1.26
N LYS A 109 19.01 1.37 -1.52
CA LYS A 109 17.80 1.62 -2.30
C LYS A 109 16.59 1.46 -1.39
N SER A 110 15.62 2.34 -1.57
CA SER A 110 14.31 2.28 -0.92
C SER A 110 13.24 2.51 -1.97
N THR A 111 12.05 1.95 -1.79
CA THR A 111 10.96 2.09 -2.76
C THR A 111 9.74 2.68 -2.06
N VAL A 112 9.36 3.88 -2.47
CA VAL A 112 8.13 4.55 -2.02
C VAL A 112 7.01 4.26 -3.02
N GLN A 113 5.77 4.09 -2.54
CA GLN A 113 4.59 3.98 -3.38
C GLN A 113 3.95 5.36 -3.54
N ILE A 114 3.96 5.94 -4.74
CA ILE A 114 3.34 7.24 -5.03
C ILE A 114 2.06 6.99 -5.83
N ASP A 115 0.94 7.62 -5.47
CA ASP A 115 -0.35 7.45 -6.17
C ASP A 115 -0.66 5.97 -6.47
N ALA A 116 -0.29 5.08 -5.54
CA ALA A 116 -0.57 3.68 -5.72
C ALA A 116 -2.09 3.54 -5.84
N THR A 117 -2.55 2.93 -6.94
CA THR A 117 -3.88 2.33 -7.01
C THR A 117 -3.89 1.09 -6.12
N VAL A 118 -3.66 1.28 -4.82
CA VAL A 118 -3.92 0.25 -3.82
C VAL A 118 -5.43 0.21 -3.66
N SER A 119 -6.02 -0.88 -4.12
CA SER A 119 -7.39 -1.21 -3.77
C SER A 119 -7.45 -1.33 -2.24
N ASP A 120 -8.27 -0.51 -1.59
CA ASP A 120 -8.56 -0.56 -0.15
C ASP A 120 -9.35 -1.81 0.28
N VAL A 121 -9.26 -2.88 -0.52
CA VAL A 121 -10.01 -4.13 -0.34
C VAL A 121 -9.04 -5.13 0.28
N PRO A 122 -9.27 -5.59 1.53
CA PRO A 122 -8.58 -6.76 2.07
C PRO A 122 -8.60 -7.87 1.03
N ALA A 123 -7.49 -8.59 0.84
CA ALA A 123 -7.43 -9.67 -0.13
C ALA A 123 -8.67 -10.56 0.04
N ALA A 124 -9.53 -10.58 -0.99
CA ALA A 124 -10.79 -11.30 -0.90
C ALA A 124 -10.48 -12.76 -0.61
N THR A 125 -11.03 -13.31 0.48
CA THR A 125 -10.98 -14.75 0.71
C THR A 125 -11.58 -15.43 -0.52
N PRO A 126 -10.82 -16.26 -1.26
CA PRO A 126 -11.35 -16.90 -2.46
C PRO A 126 -12.57 -17.74 -2.11
N ILE A 127 -13.69 -17.51 -2.82
CA ILE A 127 -14.88 -18.32 -2.69
C ILE A 127 -14.62 -19.63 -3.43
N GLY A 128 -14.43 -20.72 -2.68
CA GLY A 128 -14.24 -22.06 -3.24
C GLY A 128 -15.57 -22.70 -3.66
N SER A 129 -16.65 -22.38 -2.94
CA SER A 129 -18.00 -22.82 -3.30
C SER A 129 -19.06 -21.80 -2.89
N ALA A 130 -20.03 -21.57 -3.77
CA ALA A 130 -21.26 -20.84 -3.49
C ALA A 130 -22.45 -21.75 -3.74
N THR A 131 -23.34 -21.91 -2.76
CA THR A 131 -24.56 -22.70 -2.89
C THR A 131 -25.77 -21.80 -2.69
N PHE A 132 -26.78 -21.95 -3.56
CA PHE A 132 -28.06 -21.26 -3.46
C PHE A 132 -29.17 -22.29 -3.33
N THR A 133 -30.04 -22.12 -2.34
CA THR A 133 -31.19 -22.99 -2.12
C THR A 133 -32.44 -22.16 -1.91
N ALA A 134 -33.55 -22.63 -2.49
CA ALA A 134 -34.88 -22.08 -2.30
C ALA A 134 -35.77 -23.17 -1.67
N SER A 135 -36.35 -22.92 -0.50
CA SER A 135 -37.19 -23.89 0.21
C SER A 135 -38.43 -23.24 0.84
N PRO A 136 -39.65 -23.74 0.56
CA PRO A 136 -39.97 -24.81 -0.38
C PRO A 136 -39.80 -24.38 -1.85
N ALA A 137 -39.67 -25.34 -2.78
CA ALA A 137 -39.46 -25.04 -4.20
C ALA A 137 -40.70 -24.47 -4.90
N VAL A 138 -41.89 -24.70 -4.35
CA VAL A 138 -43.16 -24.20 -4.86
C VAL A 138 -44.02 -23.76 -3.68
N VAL A 139 -44.68 -22.62 -3.84
CA VAL A 139 -45.70 -22.13 -2.91
C VAL A 139 -46.95 -21.74 -3.69
N ALA A 140 -48.10 -21.71 -3.00
CA ALA A 140 -49.33 -21.22 -3.60
C ALA A 140 -49.23 -19.71 -3.90
N VAL A 141 -50.00 -19.24 -4.88
CA VAL A 141 -50.08 -17.81 -5.22
C VAL A 141 -50.73 -17.05 -4.07
N ASN A 142 -50.14 -15.91 -3.68
CA ASN A 142 -50.72 -15.01 -2.69
C ASN A 142 -51.90 -14.22 -3.27
N LEU A 143 -52.91 -13.97 -2.45
CA LEU A 143 -53.94 -12.97 -2.75
C LEU A 143 -53.32 -11.56 -2.78
N VAL A 144 -53.99 -10.62 -3.44
CA VAL A 144 -53.55 -9.22 -3.51
C VAL A 144 -53.33 -8.67 -2.10
N GLY A 145 -52.11 -8.16 -1.84
CA GLY A 145 -51.72 -7.60 -0.55
C GLY A 145 -51.22 -8.62 0.49
N SER A 146 -51.14 -9.92 0.17
CA SER A 146 -50.63 -10.97 1.06
C SER A 146 -49.19 -11.37 0.73
N SER A 147 -48.45 -11.78 1.75
CA SER A 147 -47.09 -12.35 1.66
C SER A 147 -46.94 -13.67 2.45
N GLU A 148 -48.06 -14.32 2.76
CA GLU A 148 -48.11 -15.52 3.61
C GLU A 148 -47.41 -16.72 2.99
N ASN A 149 -47.63 -16.95 1.68
CA ASN A 149 -46.94 -17.99 0.95
C ASN A 149 -45.56 -17.47 0.53
N ARG A 150 -44.52 -17.92 1.23
CA ARG A 150 -43.13 -17.46 1.03
C ARG A 150 -42.16 -18.61 0.88
N VAL A 151 -41.09 -18.34 0.14
CA VAL A 151 -39.94 -19.23 -0.03
C VAL A 151 -38.75 -18.62 0.71
N GLU A 152 -38.03 -19.43 1.46
CA GLU A 152 -36.75 -19.03 2.03
C GLU A 152 -35.67 -19.18 0.97
N LEU A 153 -34.96 -18.09 0.69
CA LEU A 153 -33.78 -18.07 -0.16
C LEU A 153 -32.54 -18.05 0.74
N ARG A 154 -31.66 -19.02 0.57
CA ARG A 154 -30.44 -19.14 1.36
C ARG A 154 -29.23 -19.26 0.44
N LEU A 155 -28.23 -18.41 0.69
CA LEU A 155 -26.90 -18.52 0.10
C LEU A 155 -25.93 -19.05 1.15
N LEU A 156 -24.92 -19.79 0.72
CA LEU A 156 -23.83 -20.25 1.57
C LEU A 156 -22.51 -20.13 0.81
N PHE A 157 -21.55 -19.43 1.40
CA PHE A 157 -20.22 -19.20 0.85
C PHE A 157 -19.17 -19.89 1.69
N ARG A 158 -18.36 -20.75 1.06
CA ARG A 158 -17.25 -21.47 1.71
C ARG A 158 -15.95 -21.36 0.93
N SER A 159 -14.84 -21.44 1.66
CA SER A 159 -13.49 -21.51 1.10
C SER A 159 -13.17 -22.90 0.53
N ASP A 160 -11.99 -23.02 -0.09
CA ASP A 160 -11.39 -24.29 -0.51
C ASP A 160 -11.18 -25.29 0.66
N LYS A 161 -11.08 -24.79 1.90
CA LYS A 161 -11.00 -25.57 3.13
C LYS A 161 -12.35 -25.83 3.78
N ASN A 162 -13.46 -25.53 3.09
CA ASN A 162 -14.80 -25.70 3.61
C ASN A 162 -15.10 -24.80 4.84
N GLU A 163 -14.40 -23.68 5.00
CA GLU A 163 -14.64 -22.71 6.08
C GLU A 163 -15.67 -21.66 5.61
N PRO A 164 -16.58 -21.17 6.47
CA PRO A 164 -17.52 -20.11 6.10
C PRO A 164 -16.79 -18.81 5.77
N ILE A 165 -17.27 -18.08 4.75
CA ILE A 165 -16.70 -16.78 4.36
C ILE A 165 -17.69 -15.66 4.73
N PRO A 166 -17.37 -14.80 5.71
CA PRO A 166 -18.16 -13.62 6.03
C PRO A 166 -17.94 -12.48 5.03
N ASN A 167 -18.84 -11.50 5.06
CA ASN A 167 -18.77 -10.26 4.30
C ASN A 167 -18.79 -10.43 2.77
N VAL A 168 -19.30 -11.57 2.28
CA VAL A 168 -19.52 -11.78 0.84
C VAL A 168 -20.72 -10.95 0.41
N ARG A 169 -20.50 -10.09 -0.58
CA ARG A 169 -21.55 -9.25 -1.17
C ARG A 169 -22.23 -10.02 -2.30
N ALA A 170 -23.47 -10.42 -2.07
CA ALA A 170 -24.31 -11.06 -3.07
C ALA A 170 -25.44 -10.13 -3.50
N ARG A 171 -25.91 -10.29 -4.74
CA ARG A 171 -27.07 -9.58 -5.26
C ARG A 171 -28.04 -10.62 -5.80
N ILE A 172 -29.26 -10.60 -5.28
CA ILE A 172 -30.34 -11.47 -5.73
C ILE A 172 -31.36 -10.60 -6.43
N GLY A 173 -31.70 -10.98 -7.65
CA GLY A 173 -32.72 -10.34 -8.45
C GLY A 173 -33.65 -11.40 -9.04
N LEU A 174 -34.84 -10.95 -9.39
CA LEU A 174 -35.64 -11.65 -10.38
C LEU A 174 -35.17 -11.14 -11.75
N GLY A 175 -35.09 -12.02 -12.75
CA GLY A 175 -34.73 -11.62 -14.10
C GLY A 175 -35.75 -10.64 -14.72
N GLY A 176 -35.63 -10.36 -16.02
CA GLY A 176 -36.63 -9.55 -16.72
C GLY A 176 -38.04 -10.15 -16.57
N ASN A 177 -38.97 -9.36 -16.01
CA ASN A 177 -40.35 -9.79 -15.79
C ASN A 177 -41.14 -9.75 -17.11
N ASN A 178 -41.46 -10.91 -17.66
CA ASN A 178 -42.29 -11.03 -18.87
C ASN A 178 -43.78 -11.33 -18.58
N SER A 179 -44.20 -11.43 -17.31
CA SER A 179 -45.53 -11.97 -16.97
C SER A 179 -46.32 -11.23 -15.89
N GLY A 180 -45.74 -10.22 -15.21
CA GLY A 180 -46.42 -9.45 -14.17
C GLY A 180 -46.76 -10.24 -12.88
N THR A 181 -46.34 -11.49 -12.78
CA THR A 181 -46.65 -12.40 -11.63
C THR A 181 -45.45 -12.63 -10.70
N ASP A 182 -44.34 -11.93 -10.94
CA ASP A 182 -43.14 -12.06 -10.16
C ASP A 182 -43.38 -11.74 -8.68
N GLY A 183 -42.83 -12.58 -7.80
CA GLY A 183 -42.81 -12.31 -6.37
C GLY A 183 -41.94 -11.09 -6.02
N SER A 184 -41.89 -10.75 -4.74
CA SER A 184 -40.95 -9.77 -4.22
C SER A 184 -39.90 -10.46 -3.35
N ILE A 185 -38.66 -9.98 -3.39
CA ILE A 185 -37.62 -10.39 -2.46
C ILE A 185 -37.69 -9.46 -1.24
N SER A 186 -37.77 -10.02 -0.03
CA SER A 186 -37.95 -9.27 1.22
C SER A 186 -36.81 -8.28 1.52
N SER A 187 -35.58 -8.59 1.10
CA SER A 187 -34.43 -7.68 1.18
C SER A 187 -34.43 -6.57 0.11
N GLY A 188 -35.42 -6.57 -0.79
CA GLY A 188 -35.48 -5.74 -1.98
C GLY A 188 -34.82 -6.39 -3.20
N ASN A 189 -35.46 -6.25 -4.35
CA ASN A 189 -34.94 -6.77 -5.63
C ASN A 189 -33.62 -6.06 -5.99
N ASP A 190 -32.62 -6.85 -6.41
CA ASP A 190 -31.29 -6.40 -6.81
C ASP A 190 -30.52 -5.63 -5.72
N LYS A 191 -30.92 -5.79 -4.46
CA LYS A 191 -30.18 -5.25 -3.32
C LYS A 191 -28.99 -6.13 -2.98
N ILE A 192 -27.94 -5.49 -2.48
CA ILE A 192 -26.76 -6.18 -1.99
C ILE A 192 -27.08 -6.69 -0.58
N ILE A 193 -26.95 -8.00 -0.41
CA ILE A 193 -26.93 -8.66 0.88
C ILE A 193 -25.48 -9.07 1.20
N ILE A 194 -25.19 -9.24 2.48
CA ILE A 194 -23.84 -9.48 2.99
C ILE A 194 -23.88 -10.72 3.85
N SER A 195 -22.98 -11.68 3.59
CA SER A 195 -22.90 -12.89 4.40
C SER A 195 -22.43 -12.63 5.82
N ASP A 196 -23.02 -13.34 6.77
CA ASP A 196 -22.67 -13.28 8.18
C ASP A 196 -21.43 -14.13 8.54
N ALA A 197 -21.12 -14.23 9.83
CA ALA A 197 -20.00 -15.03 10.35
C ALA A 197 -20.06 -16.53 9.98
N THR A 198 -21.24 -17.02 9.62
CA THR A 198 -21.49 -18.41 9.19
C THR A 198 -21.49 -18.57 7.67
N GLY A 199 -21.23 -17.49 6.93
CA GLY A 199 -21.16 -17.49 5.47
C GLY A 199 -22.51 -17.50 4.78
N ILE A 200 -23.59 -17.11 5.48
CA ILE A 200 -24.96 -17.01 4.97
C ILE A 200 -25.29 -15.56 4.67
#